data_AF-A0A1U8N6Z8-F1
#
_entry.id   AF-A0A1U8N6Z8-F1
#
_cell.length_a   1.000
_cell.length_b   1.000
_cell.length_c   1.000
_cell.angle_alpha   90.00
_cell.angle_beta   90.00
_cell.angle_gamma   90.00
#
_symmetry.space_group_name_H-M   'P 1'
#
loop_
_entity.id
_entity.type
_entity.pdbx_description
1 polymer ?
#
loop_
_entity_poly.entity_id
_entity_poly.type
_entity_poly.pdbx_seq_one_letter_code
_entity_poly.pdbx_strand_id
1 'polypeptide(L)'
;MGLVHITPSKSIKDPDVIISQNGVFRLGFFSLANSSNRYVGILYNQIPVQTVVWVADRNRPLKDSSGILTISDDGNLLLDSGNLVLSNGDDGASSLWESFEYPFNAFIETMKISTDVKKGRKVELKSWKSIDDPSDDSQGNFIERRWDNGKGNWINKYSSYQTDCDVYGYCGAFGICDSSKQPICSCLKRFKPRNIEEWSRGNWSSGCFRTTPLHCQRDNNNGSGAGQDDDGFLDMKNMKVPASPHPSSVTASAKISA
;
A
#
# COMPACT_ATOMS: atom_id res chain seq x y z
N MET A 1 1.76 -34.14 -11.24
CA MET A 1 2.55 -32.91 -11.46
C MET A 1 3.16 -32.58 -10.11
N GLY A 2 4.47 -32.70 -9.98
CA GLY A 2 5.16 -32.76 -8.67
C GLY A 2 5.51 -31.38 -8.14
N LEU A 3 5.34 -31.19 -6.82
CA LEU A 3 5.80 -30.00 -6.12
C LEU A 3 7.34 -29.91 -6.15
N VAL A 4 7.90 -28.70 -6.31
CA VAL A 4 9.36 -28.50 -6.13
C VAL A 4 9.65 -28.45 -4.64
N HIS A 5 9.98 -29.60 -4.08
CA HIS A 5 10.47 -29.73 -2.72
C HIS A 5 11.98 -29.57 -2.69
N ILE A 6 12.46 -28.68 -1.83
CA ILE A 6 13.84 -28.71 -1.40
C ILE A 6 13.81 -29.39 -0.03
N THR A 7 14.39 -30.58 0.02
CA THR A 7 14.47 -31.38 1.25
C THR A 7 15.51 -30.78 2.21
N PRO A 8 15.43 -31.10 3.51
CA PRO A 8 16.43 -30.68 4.46
C PRO A 8 17.80 -31.22 4.04
N SER A 9 18.89 -30.51 4.38
CA SER A 9 20.29 -30.76 3.97
C SER A 9 20.70 -30.36 2.53
N LYS A 10 19.78 -29.92 1.67
CA LYS A 10 20.13 -29.36 0.35
C LYS A 10 20.45 -27.88 0.46
N SER A 11 21.57 -27.46 -0.12
CA SER A 11 21.97 -26.05 -0.21
C SER A 11 21.89 -25.53 -1.64
N ILE A 12 21.59 -24.24 -1.77
CA ILE A 12 21.67 -23.49 -3.02
C ILE A 12 22.85 -22.54 -2.86
N LYS A 13 23.80 -22.64 -3.78
CA LYS A 13 24.98 -21.77 -3.82
C LYS A 13 24.83 -20.78 -4.97
N ASP A 14 25.46 -19.63 -4.89
CA ASP A 14 25.54 -18.72 -6.03
C ASP A 14 26.35 -19.37 -7.17
N PRO A 15 25.85 -19.50 -8.43
CA PRO A 15 24.67 -18.87 -9.03
C PRO A 15 23.46 -19.79 -9.29
N ASP A 16 23.34 -20.89 -8.54
CA ASP A 16 22.21 -21.81 -8.65
C ASP A 16 20.88 -21.12 -8.34
N VAL A 17 19.82 -21.56 -9.02
CA VAL A 17 18.46 -21.02 -8.87
C VAL A 17 17.43 -22.12 -8.76
N ILE A 18 16.30 -21.78 -8.16
CA ILE A 18 15.11 -22.64 -8.09
C ILE A 18 14.00 -21.99 -8.86
N ILE A 19 13.44 -22.73 -9.81
CA ILE A 19 12.34 -22.28 -10.63
C ILE A 19 11.04 -22.81 -10.01
N SER A 20 10.08 -21.92 -9.81
CA SER A 20 8.71 -22.28 -9.39
C SER A 20 8.06 -23.25 -10.39
N GLN A 21 7.09 -24.05 -9.94
CA GLN A 21 6.47 -25.10 -10.77
C GLN A 21 5.87 -24.59 -12.08
N ASN A 22 5.28 -23.39 -12.07
CA ASN A 22 4.70 -22.76 -13.24
C ASN A 22 5.73 -22.03 -14.13
N GLY A 23 7.01 -22.03 -13.72
CA GLY A 23 8.10 -21.39 -14.47
C GLY A 23 8.14 -19.86 -14.39
N VAL A 24 7.21 -19.23 -13.67
CA VAL A 24 7.02 -17.76 -13.64
C VAL A 24 8.07 -17.09 -12.77
N PHE A 25 8.35 -17.67 -11.60
CA PHE A 25 9.28 -17.13 -10.61
C PHE A 25 10.53 -17.99 -10.48
N ARG A 26 11.63 -17.33 -10.12
CA ARG A 26 12.86 -17.99 -9.67
C ARG A 26 13.33 -17.41 -8.34
N LEU A 27 13.85 -18.27 -7.47
CA LEU A 27 14.54 -17.92 -6.24
C LEU A 27 16.05 -18.15 -6.43
N GLY A 28 16.87 -17.19 -6.00
CA GLY A 28 18.32 -17.33 -6.03
C GLY A 28 19.06 -16.07 -5.62
N PHE A 29 20.38 -16.09 -5.79
CA PHE A 29 21.25 -14.95 -5.55
C PHE A 29 21.25 -13.98 -6.74
N PHE A 30 21.27 -12.68 -6.47
CA PHE A 30 21.33 -11.64 -7.50
C PHE A 30 22.00 -10.36 -6.99
N SER A 31 22.42 -9.51 -7.92
CA SER A 31 22.93 -8.17 -7.66
C SER A 31 22.08 -7.14 -8.40
N LEU A 32 21.94 -5.93 -7.83
CA LEU A 32 21.32 -4.80 -8.51
C LEU A 32 22.36 -4.11 -9.42
N ALA A 33 21.90 -3.46 -10.48
CA ALA A 33 22.75 -3.00 -11.58
C ALA A 33 23.95 -2.13 -11.12
N ASN A 34 23.73 -1.25 -10.14
CA ASN A 34 24.76 -0.33 -9.62
C ASN A 34 25.26 -0.69 -8.22
N SER A 35 25.15 -1.96 -7.81
CA SER A 35 25.49 -2.39 -6.45
C SER A 35 26.49 -3.55 -6.46
N SER A 36 27.51 -3.47 -5.61
CA SER A 36 28.40 -4.59 -5.29
C SER A 36 27.81 -5.55 -4.26
N ASN A 37 26.64 -5.21 -3.69
CA ASN A 37 25.95 -6.08 -2.78
C ASN A 37 25.35 -7.29 -3.51
N ARG A 38 25.25 -8.39 -2.78
CA ARG A 38 24.58 -9.62 -3.21
C ARG A 38 23.38 -9.86 -2.30
N TYR A 39 22.29 -10.28 -2.91
CA TYR A 39 21.00 -10.47 -2.27
C TYR A 39 20.43 -11.84 -2.60
N VAL A 40 19.59 -12.37 -1.72
CA VAL A 40 18.73 -13.54 -1.96
C VAL A 40 17.31 -13.06 -2.15
N GLY A 41 16.65 -13.52 -3.21
CA GLY A 41 15.27 -13.10 -3.44
C GLY A 41 14.56 -13.84 -4.55
N ILE A 42 13.29 -13.47 -4.72
CA ILE A 42 12.40 -14.02 -5.73
C ILE A 42 12.28 -12.98 -6.85
N LEU A 43 12.45 -13.44 -8.08
CA LEU A 43 12.39 -12.63 -9.29
C LEU A 43 11.47 -13.29 -10.31
N TYR A 44 10.96 -12.51 -11.25
CA TYR A 44 10.39 -13.09 -12.46
C TYR A 44 11.47 -13.80 -13.29
N ASN A 45 11.18 -15.02 -13.73
CA ASN A 45 12.12 -15.87 -14.46
C ASN A 45 12.12 -15.58 -15.97
N GLN A 46 10.95 -15.33 -16.55
CA GLN A 46 10.76 -15.15 -18.00
C GLN A 46 10.77 -13.69 -18.45
N ILE A 47 10.97 -12.75 -17.53
CA ILE A 47 11.03 -11.32 -17.84
C ILE A 47 12.50 -10.92 -18.04
N PRO A 48 12.90 -10.41 -19.23
CA PRO A 48 14.29 -10.14 -19.56
C PRO A 48 14.89 -8.98 -18.75
N VAL A 49 14.04 -8.07 -18.25
CA VAL A 49 14.44 -7.02 -17.31
C VAL A 49 14.36 -7.59 -15.89
N GLN A 50 15.46 -7.47 -15.13
CA GLN A 50 15.52 -7.96 -13.76
C GLN A 50 14.41 -7.34 -12.90
N THR A 51 13.38 -8.15 -12.61
CA THR A 51 12.20 -7.72 -11.86
C THR A 51 12.10 -8.51 -10.58
N VAL A 52 12.53 -7.89 -9.48
CA VAL A 52 12.54 -8.46 -8.14
C VAL A 52 11.16 -8.28 -7.49
N VAL A 53 10.62 -9.35 -6.91
CA VAL A 53 9.32 -9.33 -6.20
C VAL A 53 9.47 -9.49 -4.68
N TRP A 54 10.59 -10.04 -4.21
CA TRP A 54 10.87 -10.22 -2.79
C TRP A 54 12.38 -10.35 -2.53
N VAL A 55 12.88 -9.86 -1.38
CA VAL A 55 14.31 -9.88 -1.00
C VAL A 55 14.48 -10.26 0.46
N ALA A 56 15.17 -11.35 0.76
CA ALA A 56 15.33 -11.88 2.11
C ALA A 56 16.24 -11.02 3.00
N ASP A 57 17.42 -10.67 2.47
CA ASP A 57 18.57 -10.12 3.20
C ASP A 57 18.78 -8.62 2.93
N ARG A 58 17.73 -7.91 2.50
CA ARG A 58 17.79 -6.51 2.07
C ARG A 58 18.55 -5.54 3.00
N ASN A 59 18.43 -5.72 4.32
CA ASN A 59 19.03 -4.85 5.33
C ASN A 59 20.44 -5.31 5.74
N ARG A 60 20.83 -6.53 5.35
CA ARG A 60 22.13 -7.15 5.65
C ARG A 60 22.64 -7.91 4.42
N PRO A 61 22.88 -7.19 3.30
CA PRO A 61 23.34 -7.83 2.08
C PRO A 61 24.71 -8.45 2.24
N LEU A 62 24.94 -9.50 1.46
CA LEU A 62 26.26 -10.09 1.27
C LEU A 62 27.16 -9.15 0.47
N LYS A 63 28.48 -9.26 0.70
CA LYS A 63 29.51 -8.43 0.03
C LYS A 63 30.22 -9.14 -1.11
N ASP A 64 29.92 -10.40 -1.31
CA ASP A 64 30.52 -11.28 -2.31
C ASP A 64 29.54 -12.41 -2.68
N SER A 65 30.00 -13.34 -3.52
CA SER A 65 29.25 -14.53 -3.97
C SER A 65 29.49 -15.76 -3.07
N SER A 66 29.87 -15.57 -1.80
CA SER A 66 30.07 -16.69 -0.85
C SER A 66 28.77 -17.17 -0.20
N GLY A 67 27.64 -16.56 -0.58
CA GLY A 67 26.32 -16.87 -0.05
C GLY A 67 25.91 -18.33 -0.25
N ILE A 68 25.38 -18.92 0.82
CA ILE A 68 24.79 -20.26 0.79
C ILE A 68 23.42 -20.18 1.45
N LEU A 69 22.38 -20.53 0.70
CA LEU A 69 21.03 -20.71 1.24
C LEU A 69 20.87 -22.18 1.61
N THR A 70 20.68 -22.47 2.90
CA THR A 70 20.49 -23.82 3.45
C THR A 70 19.11 -23.96 4.06
N ILE A 71 18.61 -25.19 4.06
CA ILE A 71 17.41 -25.58 4.78
C ILE A 71 17.87 -26.51 5.91
N SER A 72 17.57 -26.10 7.13
CA SER A 72 17.88 -26.83 8.35
C SER A 72 17.04 -28.11 8.44
N ASP A 73 17.49 -29.10 9.20
CA ASP A 73 16.94 -30.46 9.25
C ASP A 73 15.48 -30.53 9.78
N ASP A 74 14.98 -29.41 10.31
CA ASP A 74 13.68 -29.22 10.95
C ASP A 74 12.57 -28.70 10.02
N GLY A 75 12.81 -28.55 8.71
CA GLY A 75 11.77 -28.09 7.80
C GLY A 75 12.06 -28.27 6.32
N ASN A 76 11.00 -28.19 5.51
CA ASN A 76 11.08 -28.14 4.05
C ASN A 76 10.78 -26.73 3.55
N LEU A 77 11.50 -26.30 2.51
CA LEU A 77 11.23 -25.05 1.80
C LEU A 77 10.50 -25.34 0.49
N LEU A 78 9.41 -24.64 0.26
CA LEU A 78 8.59 -24.73 -0.95
C LEU A 78 8.47 -23.36 -1.60
N LEU A 79 8.72 -23.29 -2.91
CA LEU A 79 8.40 -22.10 -3.73
C LEU A 79 7.18 -22.42 -4.60
N ASP A 80 6.03 -21.85 -4.23
CA ASP A 80 4.79 -22.00 -4.98
C ASP A 80 4.25 -20.62 -5.40
N SER A 81 4.13 -20.39 -6.71
CA SER A 81 3.49 -19.20 -7.27
C SER A 81 4.05 -17.87 -6.72
N GLY A 82 5.34 -17.86 -6.39
CA GLY A 82 6.06 -16.71 -5.84
C GLY A 82 6.08 -16.65 -4.31
N ASN A 83 5.32 -17.50 -3.60
CA ASN A 83 5.35 -17.61 -2.15
C ASN A 83 6.40 -18.62 -1.71
N LEU A 84 7.34 -18.18 -0.88
CA LEU A 84 8.28 -19.05 -0.19
C LEU A 84 7.69 -19.51 1.15
N VAL A 85 7.42 -20.80 1.28
CA VAL A 85 6.77 -21.42 2.44
C VAL A 85 7.77 -22.33 3.15
N LEU A 86 7.91 -22.14 4.45
CA LEU A 86 8.59 -23.06 5.36
C LEU A 86 7.53 -23.91 6.08
N SER A 87 7.63 -25.23 5.96
CA SER A 87 6.70 -26.17 6.58
C SER A 87 7.44 -27.27 7.34
N ASN A 88 6.93 -27.67 8.51
CA ASN A 88 7.35 -28.91 9.15
C ASN A 88 6.69 -30.08 8.42
N GLY A 89 7.47 -31.04 7.93
CA GLY A 89 7.06 -32.05 6.94
C GLY A 89 5.96 -33.04 7.37
N ASP A 90 5.47 -32.95 8.61
CA ASP A 90 4.66 -34.00 9.21
C ASP A 90 3.13 -33.83 9.01
N ASP A 91 2.62 -32.60 8.84
CA ASP A 91 1.16 -32.38 8.81
C ASP A 91 0.61 -31.59 7.62
N GLY A 92 1.46 -31.05 6.73
CA GLY A 92 1.05 -30.38 5.48
C GLY A 92 0.11 -29.17 5.59
N ALA A 93 -0.45 -28.89 6.77
CA ALA A 93 -1.52 -27.93 7.01
C ALA A 93 -1.09 -26.71 7.84
N SER A 94 0.06 -26.75 8.51
CA SER A 94 0.59 -25.63 9.31
C SER A 94 1.92 -25.12 8.74
N SER A 95 1.85 -24.11 7.87
CA SER A 95 3.01 -23.30 7.49
C SER A 95 3.63 -22.65 8.74
N LEU A 96 4.94 -22.77 8.90
CA LEU A 96 5.69 -22.10 9.98
C LEU A 96 5.98 -20.64 9.63
N TRP A 97 6.25 -20.38 8.36
CA TRP A 97 6.57 -19.05 7.84
C TRP A 97 6.29 -18.97 6.34
N GLU A 98 5.84 -17.80 5.88
CA GLU A 98 5.62 -17.54 4.46
C GLU A 98 6.12 -16.14 4.06
N SER A 99 6.79 -16.03 2.91
CA SER A 99 7.26 -14.73 2.41
C SER A 99 6.14 -13.73 2.18
N PHE A 100 4.94 -14.19 1.82
CA PHE A 100 3.79 -13.32 1.58
C PHE A 100 3.20 -12.73 2.86
N GLU A 101 3.53 -13.29 4.03
CA GLU A 101 3.21 -12.66 5.31
C GLU A 101 4.14 -11.48 5.63
N TYR A 102 5.25 -11.36 4.89
CA TYR A 102 6.26 -10.30 4.99
C TYR A 102 6.58 -9.73 3.61
N PRO A 103 5.59 -9.14 2.92
CA PRO A 103 5.81 -8.55 1.61
C PRO A 103 6.66 -7.28 1.74
N PHE A 104 7.30 -6.90 0.65
CA PHE A 104 8.14 -5.70 0.58
C PHE A 104 7.48 -4.64 -0.30
N ASN A 105 8.14 -4.22 -1.38
CA ASN A 105 7.67 -3.16 -2.27
C ASN A 105 6.71 -3.67 -3.36
N ALA A 106 6.66 -4.98 -3.59
CA ALA A 106 5.83 -5.59 -4.61
C ALA A 106 4.63 -6.32 -3.99
N PHE A 107 3.47 -6.10 -4.59
CA PHE A 107 2.26 -6.87 -4.37
C PHE A 107 1.97 -7.65 -5.65
N ILE A 108 1.75 -8.96 -5.53
CA ILE A 108 1.39 -9.84 -6.65
C ILE A 108 0.02 -10.47 -6.40
N GLU A 109 -0.65 -10.89 -7.47
CA GLU A 109 -2.07 -11.30 -7.45
C GLU A 109 -2.41 -12.39 -6.42
N THR A 110 -1.44 -13.24 -6.06
CA THR A 110 -1.59 -14.33 -5.10
C THR A 110 -1.40 -13.90 -3.63
N MET A 111 -0.91 -12.67 -3.39
CA MET A 111 -0.74 -12.11 -2.05
C MET A 111 -2.07 -11.60 -1.48
N LYS A 112 -2.17 -11.59 -0.14
CA LYS A 112 -3.30 -11.01 0.59
C LYS A 112 -2.80 -9.91 1.52
N ILE A 113 -3.30 -8.69 1.33
CA ILE A 113 -3.13 -7.60 2.30
C ILE A 113 -4.24 -7.76 3.35
N SER A 114 -3.85 -8.05 4.59
CA SER A 114 -4.80 -8.29 5.68
C SER A 114 -4.24 -7.83 7.02
N THR A 115 -5.15 -7.58 7.96
CA THR A 115 -4.82 -7.36 9.38
C THR A 115 -5.39 -8.50 10.20
N ASP A 116 -4.54 -9.22 10.94
CA ASP A 116 -4.93 -10.17 11.96
C ASP A 116 -4.95 -9.47 13.32
N VAL A 117 -6.14 -9.07 13.74
CA VAL A 117 -6.35 -8.36 15.02
C VAL A 117 -6.01 -9.25 16.22
N LYS A 118 -6.20 -10.57 16.12
CA LYS A 118 -5.96 -11.51 17.23
C LYS A 118 -4.47 -11.70 17.49
N LYS A 119 -3.68 -11.79 16.41
CA LYS A 119 -2.22 -11.96 16.49
C LYS A 119 -1.46 -10.63 16.48
N GLY A 120 -2.15 -9.51 16.34
CA GLY A 120 -1.53 -8.19 16.21
C GLY A 120 -0.68 -8.03 14.94
N ARG A 121 -0.93 -8.84 13.90
CA ARG A 121 -0.12 -8.86 12.67
C ARG A 121 -0.79 -8.01 11.60
N LYS A 122 -0.03 -7.12 10.96
CA LYS A 122 -0.48 -6.31 9.83
C LYS A 122 0.43 -6.56 8.63
N VAL A 123 -0.16 -6.95 7.50
CA VAL A 123 0.57 -7.10 6.24
C VAL A 123 0.60 -5.74 5.56
N GLU A 124 1.79 -5.17 5.40
CA GLU A 124 2.01 -3.83 4.83
C GLU A 124 3.08 -3.89 3.75
N LEU A 125 2.90 -3.10 2.69
CA LEU A 125 3.94 -2.89 1.69
C LEU A 125 4.88 -1.79 2.15
N LYS A 126 6.17 -1.96 1.91
CA LYS A 126 7.22 -0.98 2.21
C LYS A 126 8.03 -0.68 0.96
N SER A 127 8.20 0.59 0.64
CA SER A 127 8.95 1.01 -0.54
C SER A 127 10.44 0.72 -0.38
N TRP A 128 11.11 0.60 -1.52
CA TRP A 128 12.57 0.65 -1.59
C TRP A 128 13.02 2.09 -1.56
N LYS A 129 14.15 2.35 -0.90
CA LYS A 129 14.81 3.66 -0.88
C LYS A 129 15.23 4.14 -2.25
N SER A 130 15.64 3.24 -3.14
CA SER A 130 15.86 3.56 -4.55
C SER A 130 15.82 2.30 -5.43
N ILE A 131 15.95 2.47 -6.74
CA ILE A 131 16.03 1.35 -7.69
C ILE A 131 17.25 0.43 -7.43
N ASP A 132 18.31 0.98 -6.82
CA ASP A 132 19.57 0.29 -6.53
C ASP A 132 19.76 -0.05 -5.04
N ASP A 133 18.84 0.38 -4.18
CA ASP A 133 18.89 0.16 -2.73
C ASP A 133 17.52 -0.34 -2.24
N PRO A 134 17.40 -1.65 -1.97
CA PRO A 134 16.14 -2.24 -1.56
C PRO A 134 15.84 -2.00 -0.08
N SER A 135 16.62 -1.21 0.68
CA SER A 135 16.34 -0.88 2.08
C SER A 135 15.03 -0.10 2.28
N ASP A 136 14.54 -0.06 3.52
CA ASP A 136 13.23 0.52 3.85
C ASP A 136 13.18 2.03 3.59
N ASP A 137 12.14 2.47 2.89
CA ASP A 137 11.74 3.87 2.81
C ASP A 137 10.31 4.06 3.32
N SER A 138 10.05 5.27 3.82
CA SER A 138 8.77 5.72 4.39
C SER A 138 7.88 6.43 3.38
N GLN A 139 8.41 6.79 2.21
CA GLN A 139 7.68 7.48 1.15
C GLN A 139 7.53 6.57 -0.07
N GLY A 140 6.38 6.62 -0.72
CA GLY A 140 6.15 5.79 -1.89
C GLY A 140 4.85 6.13 -2.61
N ASN A 141 4.86 5.88 -3.91
CA ASN A 141 3.66 5.88 -4.74
C ASN A 141 3.38 4.44 -5.17
N PHE A 142 2.17 3.95 -4.89
CA PHE A 142 1.76 2.63 -5.36
C PHE A 142 1.43 2.71 -6.86
N ILE A 143 2.14 1.90 -7.64
CA ILE A 143 1.98 1.83 -9.09
C ILE A 143 1.64 0.40 -9.47
N GLU A 144 0.50 0.22 -10.13
CA GLU A 144 0.15 -1.04 -10.77
C GLU A 144 0.87 -1.11 -12.12
N ARG A 145 1.66 -2.17 -12.32
CA ARG A 145 2.43 -2.38 -13.54
C ARG A 145 2.00 -3.67 -14.21
N ARG A 146 1.85 -3.63 -15.53
CA ARG A 146 1.60 -4.81 -16.37
C ARG A 146 2.77 -5.00 -17.33
N TRP A 147 3.26 -6.22 -17.47
CA TRP A 147 4.27 -6.50 -18.48
C TRP A 147 3.65 -6.48 -19.88
N ASP A 148 4.34 -5.84 -20.83
CA ASP A 148 3.93 -5.80 -22.23
C ASP A 148 4.99 -6.48 -23.11
N ASN A 149 4.66 -7.69 -23.61
CA ASN A 149 5.58 -8.49 -24.43
C ASN A 149 5.96 -7.79 -25.74
N GLY A 150 5.06 -7.02 -26.35
CA GLY A 150 5.33 -6.33 -27.61
C GLY A 150 6.34 -5.20 -27.45
N LYS A 151 6.35 -4.54 -26.28
CA LYS A 151 7.32 -3.48 -25.94
C LYS A 151 8.56 -3.99 -25.21
N GLY A 152 8.53 -5.19 -24.66
CA GLY A 152 9.58 -5.71 -23.79
C GLY A 152 9.81 -4.86 -22.54
N ASN A 153 8.74 -4.25 -22.01
CA ASN A 153 8.83 -3.38 -20.82
C ASN A 153 7.55 -3.42 -19.97
N TRP A 154 7.69 -3.03 -18.71
CA TRP A 154 6.57 -2.79 -17.80
C TRP A 154 5.85 -1.49 -18.18
N ILE A 155 4.52 -1.57 -18.30
CA ILE A 155 3.67 -0.40 -18.50
C ILE A 155 2.91 -0.08 -17.21
N ASN A 156 2.91 1.19 -16.82
CA ASN A 156 2.13 1.67 -15.68
C ASN A 156 0.64 1.71 -16.07
N LYS A 157 -0.20 1.05 -15.28
CA LYS A 157 -1.67 1.00 -15.46
C LYS A 157 -2.40 1.95 -14.54
N TYR A 158 -1.96 1.99 -13.29
CA TYR A 158 -2.56 2.80 -12.25
C TYR A 158 -1.48 3.39 -11.35
N SER A 159 -1.77 4.56 -10.80
CA SER A 159 -0.96 5.26 -9.80
C SER A 159 -1.88 5.67 -8.67
N SER A 160 -1.45 5.46 -7.42
CA SER A 160 -2.19 5.96 -6.24
C SER A 160 -2.14 7.47 -6.11
N TYR A 161 -1.10 8.10 -6.64
CA TYR A 161 -0.98 9.54 -6.76
C TYR A 161 -1.26 9.92 -8.23
N GLN A 162 -2.47 10.37 -8.53
CA GLN A 162 -2.84 10.85 -9.88
C GLN A 162 -2.90 12.37 -9.90
N THR A 163 -3.40 12.95 -8.81
CA THR A 163 -3.57 14.38 -8.64
C THR A 163 -3.23 14.79 -7.21
N ASP A 164 -3.05 16.08 -7.01
CA ASP A 164 -2.89 16.67 -5.67
C ASP A 164 -4.04 16.35 -4.72
N CYS A 165 -5.24 16.06 -5.23
CA CYS A 165 -6.39 15.63 -4.43
C CYS A 165 -6.26 14.22 -3.82
N ASP A 166 -5.29 13.42 -4.27
CA ASP A 166 -5.00 12.12 -3.67
C ASP A 166 -4.15 12.24 -2.40
N VAL A 167 -3.51 13.40 -2.20
CA VAL A 167 -2.76 13.71 -0.97
C VAL A 167 -3.74 13.92 0.17
N TYR A 168 -3.53 13.14 1.24
CA TYR A 168 -4.38 13.23 2.43
C TYR A 168 -4.37 14.64 3.02
N GLY A 169 -5.54 15.25 3.13
CA GLY A 169 -5.71 16.56 3.76
C GLY A 169 -5.29 17.76 2.92
N TYR A 170 -5.11 17.61 1.59
CA TYR A 170 -4.64 18.69 0.72
C TYR A 170 -5.41 20.02 0.85
N CYS A 171 -6.75 19.98 0.90
CA CYS A 171 -7.60 21.17 1.06
C CYS A 171 -7.98 21.51 2.52
N GLY A 172 -7.37 20.86 3.50
CA GLY A 172 -7.70 21.04 4.91
C GLY A 172 -9.11 20.56 5.30
N ALA A 173 -9.46 20.75 6.56
CA ALA A 173 -10.76 20.33 7.09
C ALA A 173 -11.91 21.11 6.43
N PHE A 174 -12.99 20.40 6.07
CA PHE A 174 -14.18 20.98 5.40
C PHE A 174 -13.90 21.66 4.04
N GLY A 175 -12.74 21.39 3.44
CA GLY A 175 -12.41 21.74 2.06
C GLY A 175 -12.78 20.62 1.08
N ILE A 176 -13.14 20.99 -0.13
CA ILE A 176 -13.35 20.10 -1.28
C ILE A 176 -12.15 20.28 -2.21
N CYS A 177 -11.52 19.16 -2.58
CA CYS A 177 -10.48 19.13 -3.61
C CYS A 177 -11.08 18.71 -4.95
N ASP A 178 -10.85 19.51 -5.97
CA ASP A 178 -11.28 19.26 -7.34
C ASP A 178 -10.16 19.66 -8.31
N SER A 179 -9.42 18.66 -8.79
CA SER A 179 -8.28 18.83 -9.69
C SER A 179 -8.64 19.43 -11.05
N SER A 180 -9.93 19.50 -11.40
CA SER A 180 -10.41 20.14 -12.62
C SER A 180 -10.66 21.64 -12.47
N LYS A 181 -10.62 22.18 -11.24
CA LYS A 181 -10.94 23.58 -10.94
C LYS A 181 -9.70 24.41 -10.61
N GLN A 182 -9.84 25.72 -10.81
CA GLN A 182 -8.92 26.73 -10.31
C GLN A 182 -9.72 27.79 -9.53
N PRO A 183 -9.50 27.95 -8.21
CA PRO A 183 -8.57 27.18 -7.37
C PRO A 183 -8.99 25.70 -7.20
N ILE A 184 -8.01 24.81 -7.01
CA ILE A 184 -8.22 23.36 -6.80
C ILE A 184 -9.00 23.06 -5.51
N CYS A 185 -8.87 23.93 -4.51
CA CYS A 185 -9.57 23.82 -3.24
C CYS A 185 -10.70 24.86 -3.14
N SER A 186 -11.86 24.40 -2.66
CA SER A 186 -13.02 25.24 -2.36
C SER A 186 -13.64 24.83 -1.03
N CYS A 187 -14.28 25.76 -0.32
CA CYS A 187 -15.02 25.41 0.89
C CYS A 187 -16.35 24.73 0.54
N LEU A 188 -16.78 23.82 1.42
CA LEU A 188 -18.15 23.31 1.40
C LEU A 188 -19.17 24.46 1.40
N LYS A 189 -20.34 24.23 0.80
CA LYS A 189 -21.41 25.23 0.76
C LYS A 189 -21.77 25.66 2.20
N ARG A 190 -21.87 26.97 2.44
CA ARG A 190 -22.10 27.63 3.77
C ARG A 190 -20.88 27.66 4.71
N PHE A 191 -19.72 27.18 4.26
CA PHE A 191 -18.45 27.34 4.95
C PHE A 191 -17.63 28.47 4.31
N LYS A 192 -16.72 29.04 5.09
CA LYS A 192 -15.76 30.04 4.62
C LYS A 192 -14.33 29.64 5.00
N PRO A 193 -13.31 30.11 4.26
CA PRO A 193 -11.92 29.91 4.63
C PRO A 193 -11.64 30.40 6.04
N ARG A 194 -10.93 29.59 6.84
CA ARG A 194 -10.55 30.01 8.20
C ARG A 194 -9.56 31.17 8.19
N ASN A 195 -8.67 31.19 7.19
CA ASN A 195 -7.73 32.27 6.92
C ASN A 195 -7.81 32.61 5.43
N ILE A 196 -8.36 33.78 5.11
CA ILE A 196 -8.61 34.18 3.71
C ILE A 196 -7.32 34.56 3.00
N GLU A 197 -6.35 35.13 3.71
CA GLU A 197 -5.05 35.52 3.17
C GLU A 197 -4.23 34.29 2.77
N GLU A 198 -4.21 33.24 3.60
CA GLU A 198 -3.56 31.96 3.28
C GLU A 198 -4.21 31.29 2.07
N TRP A 199 -5.55 31.20 2.06
CA TRP A 199 -6.30 30.57 0.99
C TRP A 199 -6.12 31.29 -0.36
N SER A 200 -6.06 32.62 -0.33
CA SER A 200 -5.82 33.44 -1.54
C SER A 200 -4.41 33.26 -2.10
N ARG A 201 -3.47 32.78 -1.29
CA ARG A 201 -2.08 32.47 -1.68
C ARG A 201 -1.87 30.99 -2.02
N GLY A 202 -2.92 30.17 -2.03
CA GLY A 202 -2.84 28.75 -2.32
C GLY A 202 -2.43 27.88 -1.13
N ASN A 203 -2.47 28.40 0.10
CA ASN A 203 -2.33 27.60 1.31
C ASN A 203 -3.71 27.30 1.90
N TRP A 204 -4.18 26.06 1.70
CA TRP A 204 -5.50 25.62 2.14
C TRP A 204 -5.48 24.82 3.46
N SER A 205 -4.31 24.68 4.09
CA SER A 205 -4.11 23.81 5.27
C SER A 205 -5.03 24.13 6.46
N SER A 206 -5.35 25.41 6.67
CA SER A 206 -6.26 25.87 7.73
C SER A 206 -7.73 25.50 7.50
N GLY A 207 -8.07 25.05 6.29
CA GLY A 207 -9.39 24.56 5.91
C GLY A 207 -10.48 25.64 6.01
N CYS A 208 -11.70 25.17 6.27
CA CYS A 208 -12.89 26.00 6.33
C CYS A 208 -13.60 25.89 7.68
N PHE A 209 -14.47 26.85 7.98
CA PHE A 209 -15.34 26.83 9.16
C PHE A 209 -16.78 27.14 8.79
N ARG A 210 -17.73 26.62 9.59
CA ARG A 210 -19.16 26.93 9.45
C ARG A 210 -19.40 28.35 9.90
N THR A 211 -20.11 29.12 9.08
CA THR A 211 -20.49 30.49 9.40
C THR A 211 -21.65 30.55 10.38
N THR A 212 -22.58 29.60 10.29
CA THR A 212 -23.76 29.50 11.15
C THR A 212 -23.60 28.33 12.14
N PRO A 213 -23.68 28.57 13.46
CA PRO A 213 -23.65 27.50 14.47
C PRO A 213 -24.82 26.53 14.31
N LEU A 214 -24.66 25.27 14.73
CA LEU A 214 -25.77 24.31 14.78
C LEU A 214 -26.83 24.74 15.81
N HIS A 215 -28.08 24.35 15.60
CA HIS A 215 -29.17 24.65 16.54
C HIS A 215 -28.91 24.05 17.93
N CYS A 216 -28.46 22.79 18.00
CA CYS A 216 -28.07 22.14 19.27
C CYS A 216 -26.92 22.88 20.00
N GLN A 217 -26.07 23.62 19.28
CA GLN A 217 -25.05 24.47 19.89
C GLN A 217 -25.61 25.81 20.39
N ARG A 218 -26.69 26.31 19.79
CA ARG A 218 -27.35 27.56 20.18
C ARG A 218 -28.20 27.38 21.44
N ASP A 219 -28.88 26.24 21.57
CA ASP A 219 -29.77 25.95 22.71
C ASP A 219 -29.05 25.83 24.05
N ASN A 220 -27.74 25.54 24.05
CA ASN A 220 -26.92 25.53 25.26
C ASN A 220 -26.66 26.94 25.83
N ASN A 221 -26.96 28.02 25.09
CA ASN A 221 -26.61 29.39 25.48
C ASN A 221 -27.80 30.32 25.73
N ASN A 222 -29.05 29.92 25.45
CA ASN A 222 -30.27 30.58 25.95
C ASN A 222 -31.50 29.77 25.54
N GLY A 223 -32.40 29.53 26.50
CA GLY A 223 -33.59 28.70 26.31
C GLY A 223 -34.50 29.13 25.15
N SER A 224 -34.89 28.14 24.36
CA SER A 224 -36.13 28.04 23.58
C SER A 224 -36.63 29.32 22.93
N GLY A 225 -36.13 29.61 21.72
CA GLY A 225 -36.74 30.55 20.78
C GLY A 225 -37.31 29.80 19.58
N ALA A 226 -38.63 29.59 19.56
CA ALA A 226 -39.36 29.05 18.41
C ALA A 226 -39.17 29.95 17.18
N GLY A 227 -38.63 29.39 16.09
CA GLY A 227 -38.48 30.06 14.80
C GLY A 227 -37.10 29.99 14.13
N GLN A 228 -36.20 29.09 14.56
CA GLN A 228 -34.91 28.87 13.87
C GLN A 228 -35.00 27.66 12.94
N ASP A 229 -34.53 27.81 11.70
CA ASP A 229 -34.41 26.69 10.75
C ASP A 229 -33.71 25.50 11.42
N ASP A 230 -34.37 24.34 11.39
CA ASP A 230 -33.80 23.08 11.87
C ASP A 230 -32.49 22.79 11.14
N ASP A 231 -31.52 22.19 11.86
CA ASP A 231 -30.28 21.75 11.26
C ASP A 231 -30.58 20.74 10.14
N GLY A 232 -30.04 20.98 8.94
CA GLY A 232 -30.26 20.14 7.78
C GLY A 232 -29.03 19.31 7.43
N PHE A 233 -29.18 18.47 6.42
CA PHE A 233 -28.06 17.82 5.73
C PHE A 233 -28.05 18.21 4.26
N LEU A 234 -26.86 18.51 3.74
CA LEU A 234 -26.62 18.70 2.32
C LEU A 234 -26.10 17.41 1.70
N ASP A 235 -26.82 16.91 0.70
CA ASP A 235 -26.39 15.78 -0.12
C ASP A 235 -25.26 16.17 -1.06
N MET A 236 -24.17 15.41 -1.02
CA MET A 236 -23.04 15.59 -1.93
C MET A 236 -22.90 14.40 -2.88
N LYS A 237 -22.73 14.69 -4.17
CA LYS A 237 -22.57 13.67 -5.23
C LYS A 237 -21.12 13.58 -5.68
N ASN A 238 -20.70 12.39 -6.10
CA ASN A 238 -19.36 12.12 -6.64
C ASN A 238 -18.21 12.47 -5.67
N MET A 239 -18.42 12.26 -4.37
CA MET A 239 -17.43 12.55 -3.34
C MET A 239 -16.72 11.28 -2.89
N LYS A 240 -15.39 11.36 -2.72
CA LYS A 240 -14.65 10.39 -1.92
C LYS A 240 -15.06 10.58 -0.46
N VAL A 241 -15.45 9.49 0.19
CA VAL A 241 -15.86 9.51 1.60
C VAL A 241 -14.70 9.98 2.48
N PRO A 242 -14.93 10.85 3.49
CA PRO A 242 -13.90 11.27 4.43
C PRO A 242 -13.28 10.09 5.18
N ALA A 243 -12.08 10.27 5.71
CA ALA A 243 -11.44 9.26 6.54
C ALA A 243 -12.24 9.02 7.83
N SER A 244 -12.36 7.75 8.24
CA SER A 244 -13.10 7.30 9.43
C SER A 244 -14.58 7.73 9.47
N PRO A 245 -15.39 7.41 8.44
CA PRO A 245 -16.80 7.75 8.45
C PRO A 245 -17.52 6.94 9.53
N HIS A 246 -18.31 7.61 10.37
CA HIS A 246 -19.20 6.92 11.30
C HIS A 246 -20.45 6.46 10.53
N PRO A 247 -20.78 5.16 10.51
CA PRO A 247 -21.97 4.67 9.81
C PRO A 247 -23.23 5.26 10.44
N SER A 248 -24.07 5.89 9.62
CA SER A 248 -25.42 6.30 10.00
C SER A 248 -26.42 5.27 9.48
N SER A 249 -27.39 4.88 10.30
CA SER A 249 -28.43 3.91 9.96
C SER A 249 -29.46 4.40 8.93
N VAL A 250 -29.37 5.65 8.47
CA VAL A 250 -30.53 6.33 7.86
C VAL A 250 -30.42 6.58 6.35
N THR A 251 -29.27 6.47 5.66
CA THR A 251 -29.22 6.52 4.18
C THR A 251 -27.81 6.25 3.64
N ALA A 252 -27.69 5.57 2.48
CA ALA A 252 -26.43 5.31 1.79
C ALA A 252 -25.95 6.53 0.95
N SER A 253 -25.82 7.70 1.57
CA SER A 253 -25.36 8.92 0.89
C SER A 253 -24.49 9.78 1.80
N ALA A 254 -23.43 10.36 1.23
CA ALA A 254 -22.56 11.28 1.96
C ALA A 254 -23.32 12.60 2.21
N LYS A 255 -23.67 12.80 3.48
CA LYS A 255 -24.42 13.96 3.97
C LYS A 255 -23.54 14.77 4.88
N ILE A 256 -23.56 16.09 4.72
CA ILE A 256 -22.90 17.02 5.65
C ILE A 256 -23.93 17.89 6.34
N SER A 257 -23.80 18.04 7.66
CA SER A 257 -24.68 18.91 8.44
C SER A 257 -24.50 20.37 7.98
N ALA A 258 -25.60 21.00 7.60
CA ALA A 258 -25.63 22.28 6.88
C ALA A 258 -26.56 23.28 7.54
#